data_AF-A0A7K3H8F3-F1
#
_entry.id   AF-A0A7K3H8F3-F1
#
_cell.length_a   1.000
_cell.length_b   1.000
_cell.length_c   1.000
_cell.angle_alpha   90.00
_cell.angle_beta   90.00
_cell.angle_gamma   90.00
#
_symmetry.space_group_name_H-M   'P 1'
#
loop_
_entity.id
_entity.type
_entity.pdbx_description
1 polymer ?
#
loop_
_entity_poly.entity_id
_entity_poly.type
_entity_poly.pdbx_seq_one_letter_code
_entity_poly.pdbx_strand_id
1 'polypeptide(L)'
;MDLVREALHTTGTVGPDDRTIVAVLSLHPDGTPYGTAYSGLTRLVGSLDVPGARRPAGTWFETWGDGVRIRAGATTSSAVVSTLPAGADVLVSCQKRGQVISDPPHSSPWWAYLPQYGGYMTTVYIDAESRLPGVPECTDSGGRR
;
A
#
# COMPACT_ATOMS: atom_id res chain seq x y z
N MET A 1 -23.27 19.32 3.41
CA MET A 1 -22.70 18.20 2.65
C MET A 1 -22.93 18.51 1.19
N ASP A 2 -21.87 18.78 0.44
CA ASP A 2 -21.94 18.95 -1.01
C ASP A 2 -22.04 17.55 -1.63
N LEU A 3 -23.25 17.15 -2.02
CA LEU A 3 -23.54 15.80 -2.55
C LEU A 3 -23.23 15.67 -4.04
N VAL A 4 -22.66 16.70 -4.67
CA VAL A 4 -22.33 16.69 -6.10
C VAL A 4 -20.94 16.11 -6.34
N ARG A 5 -20.04 16.23 -5.36
CA ARG A 5 -18.69 15.69 -5.44
C ARG A 5 -18.68 14.19 -5.29
N GLU A 6 -17.78 13.54 -6.01
CA GLU A 6 -17.50 12.12 -5.81
C GLU A 6 -17.12 11.83 -4.34
N ALA A 7 -17.64 10.71 -3.83
CA ALA A 7 -17.52 10.32 -2.44
C ALA A 7 -17.01 8.89 -2.31
N LEU A 8 -16.14 8.66 -1.33
CA LEU A 8 -15.71 7.34 -0.91
C LEU A 8 -16.01 7.16 0.58
N HIS A 9 -16.46 5.96 0.94
CA HIS A 9 -16.69 5.59 2.33
C HIS A 9 -16.05 4.26 2.67
N THR A 10 -15.77 4.08 3.94
CA THR A 10 -15.37 2.80 4.54
C THR A 10 -16.08 2.62 5.86
N THR A 11 -16.39 1.36 6.18
CA THR A 11 -17.01 0.98 7.44
C THR A 11 -16.32 -0.27 7.98
N GLY A 12 -16.17 -0.35 9.29
CA GLY A 12 -15.59 -1.52 9.94
C GLY A 12 -15.93 -1.56 11.43
N THR A 13 -15.90 -2.77 11.99
CA THR A 13 -15.98 -2.96 13.43
C THR A 13 -14.60 -2.83 14.06
N VAL A 14 -14.57 -2.31 15.28
CA VAL A 14 -13.34 -2.06 16.05
C VAL A 14 -13.57 -2.29 17.53
N GLY A 15 -12.47 -2.55 18.25
CA GLY A 15 -12.48 -2.78 19.69
C GLY A 15 -12.87 -4.22 20.07
N PRO A 16 -12.89 -4.52 21.39
CA PRO A 16 -13.27 -5.83 21.90
C PRO A 16 -14.66 -6.26 21.41
N ASP A 17 -14.77 -7.51 20.97
CA ASP A 17 -16.01 -8.14 20.51
C ASP A 17 -16.77 -7.36 19.42
N ASP A 18 -16.04 -6.58 18.59
CA ASP A 18 -16.60 -5.81 17.47
C ASP A 18 -17.71 -4.82 17.87
N ARG A 19 -17.69 -4.33 19.12
CA ARG A 19 -18.78 -3.54 19.71
C ARG A 19 -18.85 -2.10 19.24
N THR A 20 -17.85 -1.61 18.49
CA THR A 20 -17.84 -0.26 17.93
C THR A 20 -17.83 -0.34 16.41
N ILE A 21 -18.54 0.56 15.75
CA ILE A 21 -18.49 0.74 14.30
C ILE A 21 -17.84 2.09 14.01
N VAL A 22 -16.84 2.09 13.13
CA VAL A 22 -16.28 3.32 12.56
C VAL A 22 -16.73 3.39 11.11
N ALA A 23 -17.39 4.50 10.78
CA ALA A 23 -17.75 4.87 9.42
C ALA A 23 -17.05 6.17 9.08
N VAL A 24 -16.26 6.16 8.00
CA VAL A 24 -15.57 7.36 7.51
C VAL A 24 -16.02 7.63 6.10
N LEU A 25 -16.41 8.87 5.85
CA LEU A 25 -16.83 9.39 4.56
C LEU A 25 -15.90 10.52 4.18
N SER A 26 -15.36 10.47 2.95
CA SER A 26 -14.57 11.55 2.36
C SER A 26 -15.17 12.00 1.04
N LEU A 27 -15.12 13.31 0.78
CA LEU A 27 -15.40 13.91 -0.52
C LEU A 27 -14.08 14.21 -1.23
N HIS A 28 -14.04 14.05 -2.55
CA HIS A 28 -12.87 14.34 -3.37
C HIS A 28 -13.27 15.13 -4.63
N PRO A 29 -12.33 15.86 -5.27
CA PRO A 29 -12.59 16.47 -6.57
C PRO A 29 -13.01 15.42 -7.60
N ASP A 30 -13.91 15.79 -8.51
CA ASP A 30 -14.37 14.90 -9.58
C ASP A 30 -13.20 14.48 -10.48
N GLY A 31 -13.17 13.21 -10.88
CA GLY A 31 -12.07 12.63 -11.67
C GLY A 31 -10.82 12.28 -10.85
N THR A 32 -10.88 12.33 -9.52
CA THR A 32 -9.80 11.82 -8.67
C THR A 32 -9.65 10.30 -8.89
N PRO A 33 -8.44 9.78 -9.18
CA PRO A 33 -8.24 8.34 -9.32
C PRO A 33 -8.67 7.60 -8.05
N TYR A 34 -9.31 6.43 -8.23
CA TYR A 34 -9.77 5.63 -7.09
C TYR A 34 -8.66 5.32 -6.08
N GLY A 35 -7.45 5.00 -6.56
CA GLY A 35 -6.29 4.73 -5.69
C GLY A 35 -5.92 5.92 -4.81
N THR A 36 -5.98 7.15 -5.35
CA THR A 36 -5.73 8.38 -4.61
C THR A 36 -6.81 8.63 -3.56
N ALA A 37 -8.09 8.49 -3.92
CA ALA A 37 -9.21 8.65 -2.98
C ALA A 37 -9.16 7.62 -1.84
N TYR A 38 -8.92 6.35 -2.18
CA TYR A 38 -8.77 5.25 -1.22
C TYR A 38 -7.61 5.47 -0.25
N SER A 39 -6.47 5.97 -0.76
CA SER A 39 -5.27 6.19 0.06
C SER A 39 -5.44 7.38 1.00
N GLY A 40 -6.10 8.44 0.52
CA GLY A 40 -6.53 9.56 1.36
C GLY A 40 -7.46 9.09 2.49
N LEU A 41 -8.46 8.27 2.18
CA LEU A 41 -9.37 7.70 3.17
C LEU A 41 -8.63 6.79 4.17
N THR A 42 -7.67 5.99 3.70
CA THR A 42 -6.84 5.12 4.56
C THR A 42 -5.99 5.94 5.53
N ARG A 43 -5.38 7.04 5.06
CA ARG A 43 -4.64 7.98 5.92
C ARG A 43 -5.54 8.64 6.95
N LEU A 44 -6.76 9.03 6.57
CA LEU A 44 -7.75 9.60 7.49
C LEU A 44 -8.19 8.60 8.56
N VAL A 45 -8.56 7.37 8.18
CA VAL A 45 -8.88 6.30 9.14
C VAL A 45 -7.70 6.02 10.06
N GLY A 46 -6.49 6.01 9.48
CA GLY A 46 -5.25 5.87 10.22
C GLY A 46 -5.01 7.00 11.23
N SER A 47 -5.48 8.23 11.04
CA SER A 47 -5.24 9.29 12.03
C SER A 47 -6.18 9.25 13.23
N LEU A 48 -7.25 8.45 13.17
CA LEU A 48 -8.23 8.38 14.26
C LEU A 48 -7.67 7.66 15.49
N ASP A 49 -8.02 8.18 16.67
CA ASP A 49 -7.82 7.51 17.95
C ASP A 49 -9.08 6.72 18.31
N VAL A 50 -9.03 5.42 18.04
CA VAL A 50 -10.17 4.51 18.19
C VAL A 50 -9.83 3.46 19.25
N PRO A 51 -10.55 3.40 20.38
CA PRO A 51 -10.27 2.44 21.44
C PRO A 51 -10.26 0.99 20.95
N GLY A 52 -9.15 0.29 21.19
CA GLY A 52 -8.96 -1.10 20.79
C GLY A 52 -8.72 -1.31 19.29
N ALA A 53 -8.56 -0.25 18.48
CA ALA A 53 -8.12 -0.40 17.10
C ALA A 53 -6.66 -0.85 17.04
N ARG A 54 -6.36 -1.73 16.08
CA ARG A 54 -5.00 -2.20 15.80
C ARG A 54 -4.51 -1.63 14.48
N ARG A 55 -3.35 -0.98 14.53
CA ARG A 55 -2.66 -0.48 13.33
C ARG A 55 -1.94 -1.63 12.62
N PRO A 56 -1.99 -1.70 11.29
CA PRO A 56 -1.20 -2.67 10.56
C PRO A 56 0.30 -2.36 10.74
N ALA A 57 1.13 -3.41 10.82
CA ALA A 57 2.56 -3.24 10.95
C ALA A 57 3.20 -2.93 9.58
N GLY A 58 4.12 -1.97 9.55
CA GLY A 58 4.82 -1.52 8.35
C GLY A 58 4.84 -0.01 8.22
N THR A 59 5.38 0.47 7.11
CA THR A 59 5.49 1.89 6.78
C THR A 59 4.73 2.16 5.49
N TRP A 60 3.89 3.19 5.48
CA TRP A 60 3.17 3.62 4.29
C TRP A 60 4.07 4.47 3.41
N PHE A 61 4.01 4.23 2.10
CA PHE A 61 4.68 5.03 1.10
C PHE A 61 3.71 5.39 -0.01
N GLU A 62 3.84 6.61 -0.53
CA GLU A 62 3.19 7.01 -1.77
C GLU A 62 3.85 6.27 -2.94
N THR A 63 3.09 6.08 -4.02
CA THR A 63 3.61 5.44 -5.24
C THR A 63 3.35 6.31 -6.45
N TRP A 64 4.08 6.02 -7.52
CA TRP A 64 3.85 6.63 -8.82
C TRP A 64 3.67 5.57 -9.89
N GLY A 65 3.07 5.99 -11.01
CA GLY A 65 2.70 5.11 -12.11
C GLY A 65 1.26 4.59 -12.00
N ASP A 66 0.88 3.81 -13.02
CA ASP A 66 -0.43 3.19 -13.14
C ASP A 66 -0.27 1.73 -13.58
N GLY A 67 -1.10 0.85 -13.03
CA GLY A 67 -1.07 -0.57 -13.37
C GLY A 67 0.20 -1.30 -12.92
N VAL A 68 0.82 -0.87 -11.82
CA VAL A 68 2.06 -1.47 -11.32
C VAL A 68 1.79 -2.90 -10.82
N ARG A 69 2.51 -3.87 -11.38
CA ARG A 69 2.29 -5.29 -11.07
C ARG A 69 2.94 -5.69 -9.75
N ILE A 70 2.14 -6.25 -8.85
CA ILE A 70 2.59 -6.88 -7.62
C ILE A 70 2.86 -8.36 -7.92
N ARG A 71 4.03 -8.83 -7.53
CA ARG A 71 4.62 -10.09 -7.96
C ARG A 71 4.79 -11.06 -6.80
N ALA A 72 4.61 -12.36 -7.03
CA ALA A 72 4.79 -13.38 -5.98
C ALA A 72 6.24 -13.45 -5.47
N GLY A 73 7.21 -13.04 -6.29
CA GLY A 73 8.63 -12.94 -5.93
C GLY A 73 9.26 -11.62 -6.40
N ALA A 74 10.49 -11.38 -5.95
CA ALA A 74 11.29 -10.19 -6.31
C ALA A 74 11.90 -10.29 -7.73
N THR A 75 11.06 -10.63 -8.71
CA THR A 75 11.40 -10.79 -10.13
C THR A 75 10.14 -10.66 -10.99
N THR A 76 10.28 -10.11 -12.20
CA THR A 76 9.20 -9.98 -13.18
C THR A 76 8.80 -11.32 -13.81
N SER A 77 9.61 -12.37 -13.65
CA SER A 77 9.27 -13.73 -14.10
C SER A 77 8.28 -14.44 -13.17
N SER A 78 8.11 -13.96 -11.94
CA SER A 78 7.16 -14.53 -11.00
C SER A 78 5.71 -14.12 -11.33
N ALA A 79 4.76 -14.93 -10.85
CA ALA A 79 3.34 -14.70 -11.06
C ALA A 79 2.91 -13.31 -10.56
N VAL A 80 2.01 -12.67 -11.30
CA VAL A 80 1.34 -11.45 -10.84
C VAL A 80 0.29 -11.87 -9.83
N VAL A 81 0.36 -11.34 -8.61
CA VAL A 81 -0.64 -11.60 -7.55
C VAL A 81 -1.70 -10.52 -7.50
N SER A 82 -1.37 -9.29 -7.92
CA SER A 82 -2.28 -8.16 -8.00
C SER A 82 -1.69 -7.05 -8.87
N THR A 83 -2.48 -6.02 -9.13
CA THR A 83 -2.08 -4.81 -9.82
C THR A 83 -2.49 -3.60 -8.97
N LEU A 84 -1.55 -2.69 -8.74
CA LEU A 84 -1.78 -1.47 -7.99
C LEU A 84 -2.44 -0.42 -8.90
N PRO A 85 -3.59 0.17 -8.51
CA PRO A 85 -4.21 1.25 -9.27
C PRO A 85 -3.41 2.54 -9.15
N ALA A 86 -3.56 3.43 -10.15
CA ALA A 86 -2.94 4.76 -10.12
C ALA A 86 -3.17 5.51 -8.81
N GLY A 87 -2.08 6.08 -8.28
CA GLY A 87 -2.10 6.96 -7.12
C GLY A 87 -2.42 6.27 -5.79
N ALA A 88 -2.31 4.95 -5.70
CA ALA A 88 -2.48 4.22 -4.45
C ALA A 88 -1.20 4.20 -3.60
N ASP A 89 -1.35 4.46 -2.30
CA ASP A 89 -0.29 4.29 -1.32
C ASP A 89 -0.15 2.80 -0.98
N VAL A 90 1.07 2.38 -0.59
CA VAL A 90 1.36 1.00 -0.23
C VAL A 90 1.96 0.89 1.16
N LEU A 91 1.49 -0.10 1.92
CA LEU A 91 2.11 -0.47 3.20
C LEU A 91 3.24 -1.46 2.92
N VAL A 92 4.45 -1.13 3.37
CA VAL A 92 5.63 -1.97 3.22
C VAL A 92 6.05 -2.49 4.58
N SER A 93 6.16 -3.81 4.72
CA SER A 93 6.64 -4.42 5.98
C SER A 93 8.12 -4.78 5.96
N CYS A 94 8.65 -5.12 4.79
CA CYS A 94 10.07 -5.42 4.61
C CYS A 94 10.49 -5.20 3.14
N GLN A 95 11.79 -5.18 2.89
CA GLN A 95 12.35 -5.09 1.54
C GLN A 95 13.44 -6.14 1.31
N LYS A 96 13.70 -6.51 0.07
CA LYS A 96 14.82 -7.39 -0.28
C LYS A 96 15.38 -7.07 -1.66
N ARG A 97 16.59 -7.53 -1.91
CA ARG A 97 17.19 -7.45 -3.25
C ARG A 97 16.62 -8.54 -4.16
N GLY A 98 16.50 -8.22 -5.44
CA GLY A 98 16.01 -9.14 -6.46
C GLY A 98 16.49 -8.74 -7.84
N GLN A 99 15.65 -8.99 -8.85
CA GLN A 99 15.92 -8.55 -10.21
C GLN A 99 16.01 -7.02 -10.27
N VAL A 100 17.04 -6.50 -10.94
CA VAL A 100 17.16 -5.05 -11.20
C VAL A 100 16.09 -4.65 -12.20
N ILE A 101 15.30 -3.64 -11.84
CA ILE A 101 14.31 -3.02 -12.73
C ILE A 101 14.77 -1.62 -13.07
N SER A 102 14.70 -1.29 -14.35
CA SER A 102 15.04 0.03 -14.89
C SER A 102 13.83 0.59 -15.61
N ASP A 103 13.41 1.79 -15.21
CA ASP A 103 12.38 2.61 -15.83
C ASP A 103 12.89 4.05 -15.84
N PRO A 104 13.60 4.49 -16.91
CA PRO A 104 14.35 5.73 -16.92
C PRO A 104 13.53 6.95 -16.45
N PRO A 105 14.09 7.80 -15.57
CA PRO A 105 15.50 7.85 -15.14
C PRO A 105 15.86 6.90 -13.99
N HIS A 106 14.92 6.07 -13.55
CA HIS A 106 15.01 5.31 -12.30
C HIS A 106 15.46 3.87 -12.50
N SER A 107 16.19 3.34 -11.53
CA SER A 107 16.64 1.94 -11.53
C SER A 107 16.93 1.48 -10.12
N SER A 108 16.42 0.31 -9.75
CA SER A 108 16.60 -0.23 -8.40
C SER A 108 16.69 -1.76 -8.39
N PRO A 109 17.60 -2.33 -7.57
CA PRO A 109 17.60 -3.76 -7.24
C PRO A 109 16.64 -4.12 -6.11
N TRP A 110 15.96 -3.15 -5.50
CA TRP A 110 15.15 -3.35 -4.30
C TRP A 110 13.69 -3.64 -4.61
N TRP A 111 13.12 -4.55 -3.83
CA TRP A 111 11.72 -4.95 -3.90
C TRP A 111 11.10 -4.85 -2.51
N ALA A 112 9.99 -4.13 -2.41
CA ALA A 112 9.20 -3.96 -1.20
C ALA A 112 8.15 -5.07 -1.10
N TYR A 113 8.04 -5.73 0.05
CA TYR A 113 6.96 -6.66 0.34
C TYR A 113 5.73 -5.92 0.87
N LEU A 114 4.59 -6.14 0.23
CA LEU A 114 3.32 -5.53 0.54
C LEU A 114 2.40 -6.57 1.21
N PRO A 115 2.31 -6.61 2.55
CA PRO A 115 1.54 -7.63 3.26
C PRO A 115 0.05 -7.66 2.89
N GLN A 116 -0.52 -6.51 2.51
CA GLN A 116 -1.92 -6.43 2.06
C GLN A 116 -2.20 -7.22 0.78
N TYR A 117 -1.18 -7.42 -0.06
CA TYR A 117 -1.29 -8.14 -1.33
C TYR A 117 -0.56 -9.49 -1.31
N GLY A 118 0.18 -9.79 -0.24
CA GLY A 118 1.00 -11.00 -0.14
C GLY A 118 2.09 -11.09 -1.19
N GLY A 119 2.61 -9.96 -1.70
CA GLY A 119 3.55 -9.94 -2.82
C GLY A 119 4.56 -8.80 -2.78
N TYR A 120 5.43 -8.76 -3.78
CA TYR A 120 6.53 -7.82 -3.93
C TYR A 120 6.28 -6.83 -5.05
N MET A 121 6.69 -5.59 -4.83
CA MET A 121 6.69 -4.53 -5.83
C MET A 121 8.09 -3.91 -5.90
N THR A 122 8.57 -3.60 -7.11
CA THR A 122 9.86 -2.91 -7.26
C THR A 122 9.82 -1.53 -6.60
N THR A 123 10.90 -1.12 -5.93
CA THR A 123 10.94 0.21 -5.30
C THR A 123 11.06 1.35 -6.30
N VAL A 124 11.32 1.05 -7.57
CA VAL A 124 11.30 2.06 -8.66
C VAL A 124 10.02 2.91 -8.57
N TYR A 125 8.85 2.28 -8.37
CA TYR A 125 7.56 2.95 -8.28
C TYR A 125 7.21 3.54 -6.89
N ILE A 126 8.16 3.57 -5.96
CA ILE A 126 8.00 4.08 -4.59
C ILE A 126 9.02 5.19 -4.33
N ASP A 127 10.29 4.78 -4.27
CA ASP A 127 11.45 5.64 -4.03
C ASP A 127 12.55 5.18 -4.98
N ALA A 128 12.65 5.93 -6.05
CA ALA A 128 13.00 5.41 -7.35
C ALA A 128 14.50 5.08 -7.54
N GLU A 129 15.32 5.36 -6.52
CA GLU A 129 16.78 5.22 -6.54
C GLU A 129 17.34 4.46 -5.34
N SER A 130 16.52 4.12 -4.35
CA SER A 130 17.04 3.82 -3.01
C SER A 130 16.37 2.66 -2.28
N ARG A 131 17.08 2.20 -1.24
CA ARG A 131 16.55 1.29 -0.22
C ARG A 131 15.60 2.11 0.66
N LEU A 132 14.38 1.65 0.83
CA LEU A 132 13.36 2.39 1.58
C LEU A 132 13.82 2.67 3.03
N PRO A 133 13.78 3.93 3.49
CA PRO A 133 14.23 4.31 4.82
C PRO A 133 13.32 3.71 5.90
N GLY A 134 13.91 3.23 6.99
CA GLY A 134 13.17 2.65 8.11
C GLY A 134 12.50 1.29 7.83
N VAL A 135 12.65 0.73 6.63
CA VAL A 135 12.09 -0.58 6.28
C VAL A 135 13.15 -1.67 6.48
N PRO A 136 12.90 -2.68 7.32
CA PRO A 136 13.85 -3.78 7.55
C PRO A 136 13.97 -4.68 6.32
N GLU A 137 15.05 -5.47 6.26
CA GLU A 137 15.14 -6.52 5.25
C GLU A 137 14.21 -7.68 5.57
N CYS A 138 13.65 -8.31 4.54
CA CYS A 138 12.83 -9.50 4.73
C CYS A 138 13.72 -10.62 5.27
N THR A 139 13.40 -11.13 6.46
CA THR A 139 14.00 -12.38 6.92
C THR A 139 13.49 -13.51 6.02
N ASP A 140 14.35 -14.44 5.62
CA ASP A 140 13.97 -15.62 4.80
C ASP A 140 13.00 -16.59 5.52
N SER A 141 12.33 -16.16 6.59
CA SER A 141 11.54 -16.94 7.52
C SER A 141 10.03 -16.76 7.33
N GLY A 142 9.56 -16.70 6.08
CA GLY A 142 8.14 -16.53 5.75
C GLY A 142 7.46 -17.78 5.15
N GLY A 143 8.14 -18.92 5.09
CA GLY A 143 7.62 -20.12 4.43
C GLY A 143 8.12 -21.41 5.06
N ARG A 144 7.32 -21.94 6.00
CA ARG A 144 7.17 -23.35 6.44
C ARG A 144 6.97 -23.41 7.96
N ARG A 145 5.70 -23.50 8.37
CA ARG A 145 5.22 -24.45 9.37
C ARG A 145 3.86 -24.93 8.93
#